data_AF-A0AAU4JAK2-F1
#
_entry.id   AF-A0AAU4JAK2-F1
#
_cell.length_a   1.000
_cell.length_b   1.000
_cell.length_c   1.000
_cell.angle_alpha   90.00
_cell.angle_beta   90.00
_cell.angle_gamma   90.00
#
_symmetry.space_group_name_H-M   'P 1'
#
loop_
_entity.id
_entity.type
_entity.pdbx_description
1 polymer ?
#
loop_
_entity_poly.entity_id
_entity_poly.type
_entity_poly.pdbx_seq_one_letter_code
_entity_poly.pdbx_strand_id
1 'polypeptide(L)'
;MLPQALQSLRDAINSHVPERIAGCFTEDYVAERPLRPAEGFIGSDEVAANWTKILAGLPDLHAEILRHAQNGDELWSEWEYRGTAPTGGTVLLRGPVILTTRDERIAWARFYPDPVTMEDPTHTTVSQVLDAPADRIFAVLRDPRRHPELDVTGRLRRAEISQPLAAVGDTFMMTMHSEEHGDYRIENRVVAFTENQLLGWAPGQPGQRPSGHRFTWKLTPTDDGRTEVTQTYDWAAVTHPAQLMRMPVVAADELDTSLTRLAAALAERARTR
;
A
#
# COMPACT_ATOMS: atom_id res chain seq x y z
N MET A 1 -31.69 -19.35 3.14
CA MET A 1 -31.00 -19.44 4.44
C MET A 1 -29.65 -20.08 4.20
N LEU A 2 -28.61 -19.67 4.93
CA LEU A 2 -27.27 -20.23 4.77
C LEU A 2 -27.25 -21.69 5.27
N PRO A 3 -26.70 -22.64 4.50
CA PRO A 3 -26.51 -24.02 4.95
C PRO A 3 -25.68 -24.09 6.24
N GLN A 4 -26.06 -24.97 7.17
CA GLN A 4 -25.45 -25.05 8.50
C GLN A 4 -23.94 -25.31 8.44
N ALA A 5 -23.46 -26.19 7.55
CA ALA A 5 -22.04 -26.45 7.37
C ALA A 5 -21.25 -25.18 6.98
N LEU A 6 -21.81 -24.36 6.08
CA LEU A 6 -21.21 -23.09 5.65
C LEU A 6 -21.23 -22.05 6.76
N GLN A 7 -22.34 -21.96 7.50
CA GLN A 7 -22.45 -21.07 8.66
C GLN A 7 -21.42 -21.43 9.74
N SER A 8 -21.36 -22.70 10.13
CA SER A 8 -20.41 -23.21 11.12
C SER A 8 -18.96 -22.94 10.72
N LEU A 9 -18.60 -23.20 9.45
CA LEU A 9 -17.25 -22.94 8.96
C LEU A 9 -16.91 -21.45 9.02
N ARG A 10 -17.78 -20.56 8.53
CA ARG A 10 -17.56 -19.11 8.57
C ARG A 10 -17.38 -18.62 10.00
N ASP A 11 -18.27 -19.02 10.90
CA ASP A 11 -18.25 -18.59 12.29
C ASP A 11 -17.03 -19.17 13.04
N ALA A 12 -16.57 -20.37 12.69
CA ALA A 12 -15.34 -20.95 13.20
C ALA A 12 -14.10 -20.19 12.72
N ILE A 13 -14.01 -19.85 11.43
CA ILE A 13 -12.90 -19.06 10.88
C ILE A 13 -12.81 -17.70 11.59
N ASN A 14 -13.95 -17.02 11.71
CA ASN A 14 -14.04 -15.71 12.38
C ASN A 14 -13.85 -15.77 13.90
N SER A 15 -13.78 -16.97 14.50
CA SER A 15 -13.42 -17.13 15.91
C SER A 15 -11.92 -17.20 16.16
N HIS A 16 -11.11 -17.35 15.10
CA HIS A 16 -9.65 -17.50 15.16
C HIS A 16 -9.14 -18.64 16.04
N VAL A 17 -9.95 -19.70 16.22
CA VAL A 17 -9.58 -20.91 16.96
C VAL A 17 -9.41 -22.08 15.97
N PRO A 18 -8.18 -22.51 15.64
CA PRO A 18 -7.91 -23.57 14.66
C PRO A 18 -8.68 -24.87 14.91
N GLU A 19 -8.85 -25.26 16.17
CA GLU A 19 -9.54 -26.49 16.58
C GLU A 19 -11.04 -26.41 16.27
N ARG A 20 -11.65 -25.22 16.40
CA ARG A 20 -13.05 -25.00 16.02
C ARG A 20 -13.23 -25.10 14.51
N ILE A 21 -12.24 -24.65 13.74
CA ILE A 21 -12.26 -24.76 12.28
C ILE A 21 -12.15 -26.23 11.88
N ALA A 22 -11.19 -26.96 12.43
CA ALA A 22 -11.02 -28.39 12.17
C ALA A 22 -12.28 -29.21 12.54
N GLY A 23 -12.99 -28.84 13.60
CA GLY A 23 -14.25 -29.47 14.01
C GLY A 23 -15.40 -29.37 12.99
N CYS A 24 -15.27 -28.55 11.95
CA CYS A 24 -16.23 -28.45 10.84
C CYS A 24 -16.06 -29.55 9.78
N PHE A 25 -14.97 -30.32 9.84
CA PHE A 25 -14.60 -31.32 8.83
C PHE A 25 -14.72 -32.74 9.38
N THR A 26 -14.91 -33.72 8.49
CA THR A 26 -14.86 -35.14 8.88
C THR A 26 -13.41 -35.61 9.06
N GLU A 27 -13.21 -36.70 9.81
CA GLU A 27 -11.86 -37.25 10.05
C GLU A 27 -11.17 -37.70 8.74
N ASP A 28 -11.94 -38.17 7.76
CA ASP A 28 -11.51 -38.59 6.43
C ASP A 28 -11.58 -37.45 5.39
N TYR A 29 -11.70 -36.19 5.82
CA TYR A 29 -11.87 -35.04 4.94
C TYR A 29 -10.79 -34.96 3.86
N VAL A 30 -11.17 -34.62 2.64
CA VAL A 30 -10.25 -34.44 1.50
C VAL A 30 -10.27 -32.99 1.01
N ALA A 31 -9.09 -32.36 0.98
CA ALA A 31 -8.88 -31.03 0.43
C ALA A 31 -8.20 -31.10 -0.95
N GLU A 32 -8.83 -30.51 -1.97
CA GLU A 32 -8.28 -30.40 -3.31
C GLU A 32 -7.93 -28.94 -3.70
N ARG A 33 -6.78 -28.79 -4.35
CA ARG A 33 -6.25 -27.51 -4.87
C ARG A 33 -5.94 -27.65 -6.37
N PRO A 34 -6.92 -27.45 -7.28
CA PRO A 34 -6.74 -27.73 -8.71
C PRO A 34 -5.59 -26.96 -9.35
N LEU A 35 -5.39 -25.70 -8.93
CA LEU A 35 -4.31 -24.86 -9.44
C LEU A 35 -2.94 -25.15 -8.79
N ARG A 36 -2.92 -25.87 -7.66
CA ARG A 36 -1.70 -26.23 -6.91
C ARG A 36 -1.84 -27.64 -6.30
N PRO A 37 -1.88 -28.71 -7.11
CA PRO A 37 -2.30 -30.04 -6.64
C PRO A 37 -1.45 -30.62 -5.50
N ALA A 38 -0.17 -30.23 -5.40
CA ALA A 38 0.73 -30.64 -4.32
C ALA A 38 0.33 -30.10 -2.93
N GLU A 39 -0.56 -29.10 -2.87
CA GLU A 39 -1.08 -28.52 -1.63
C GLU A 39 -2.37 -29.21 -1.13
N GLY A 40 -2.87 -30.22 -1.84
CA GLY A 40 -3.98 -31.04 -1.39
C GLY A 40 -3.58 -31.97 -0.24
N PHE A 41 -4.53 -32.34 0.63
CA PHE A 41 -4.28 -33.19 1.79
C PHE A 41 -5.55 -33.94 2.24
N ILE A 42 -5.37 -34.91 3.14
CA ILE A 42 -6.44 -35.71 3.75
C ILE A 42 -6.34 -35.59 5.28
N GLY A 43 -7.48 -35.44 5.94
CA GLY A 43 -7.61 -35.48 7.39
C GLY A 43 -7.87 -34.12 8.04
N SER A 44 -8.70 -34.12 9.10
CA SER A 44 -9.02 -32.91 9.88
C SER A 44 -7.85 -32.38 10.72
N ASP A 45 -6.89 -33.23 11.09
CA ASP A 45 -5.72 -32.82 11.89
C ASP A 45 -4.83 -31.83 11.12
N GLU A 46 -4.66 -32.05 9.81
CA GLU A 46 -3.94 -31.14 8.92
C GLU A 46 -4.67 -29.80 8.74
N VAL A 47 -6.01 -29.79 8.88
CA VAL A 47 -6.79 -28.53 8.86
C VAL A 47 -6.36 -27.63 10.02
N ALA A 48 -6.31 -28.15 11.26
CA ALA A 48 -5.90 -27.36 12.42
C ALA A 48 -4.47 -26.82 12.25
N ALA A 49 -3.52 -27.67 11.82
CA ALA A 49 -2.14 -27.27 11.60
C ALA A 49 -2.00 -26.17 10.53
N ASN A 50 -2.76 -26.24 9.45
CA ASN A 50 -2.75 -25.25 8.38
C ASN A 50 -3.38 -23.93 8.82
N TRP A 51 -4.52 -23.97 9.52
CA TRP A 51 -5.18 -22.76 10.01
C TRP A 51 -4.38 -22.03 11.09
N THR A 52 -3.62 -22.73 11.93
CA THR A 52 -2.66 -22.12 12.86
C THR A 52 -1.65 -21.25 12.13
N LYS A 53 -1.09 -21.73 11.00
CA LYS A 53 -0.13 -20.97 10.19
C LYS A 53 -0.79 -19.77 9.51
N ILE A 54 -2.00 -19.94 8.97
CA ILE A 54 -2.74 -18.85 8.31
C ILE A 54 -3.04 -17.73 9.31
N LEU A 55 -3.59 -18.06 10.49
CA LEU A 55 -3.96 -17.08 11.50
C LEU A 55 -2.74 -16.39 12.14
N ALA A 56 -1.60 -17.08 12.24
CA ALA A 56 -0.34 -16.43 12.63
C ALA A 56 0.12 -15.37 11.62
N GLY A 57 -0.17 -15.56 10.32
CA GLY A 57 0.12 -14.59 9.26
C GLY A 57 -0.96 -13.54 9.03
N LEU A 58 -2.19 -13.77 9.49
CA LEU A 58 -3.36 -12.89 9.32
C LEU A 58 -4.17 -12.87 10.62
N PRO A 59 -3.71 -12.15 11.67
CA PRO A 59 -4.31 -12.20 12.99
C PRO A 59 -5.71 -11.56 13.07
N ASP A 60 -6.06 -10.71 12.12
CA ASP A 60 -7.35 -10.02 11.99
C ASP A 60 -8.23 -10.61 10.87
N LEU A 61 -7.96 -11.85 10.44
CA LEU A 61 -8.64 -12.49 9.32
C LEU A 61 -10.17 -12.48 9.49
N HIS A 62 -10.90 -11.99 8.50
CA HIS A 62 -12.35 -12.02 8.46
C HIS A 62 -12.85 -12.72 7.19
N ALA A 63 -13.75 -13.68 7.35
CA ALA A 63 -14.36 -14.45 6.28
C ALA A 63 -15.85 -14.12 6.12
N GLU A 64 -16.26 -13.89 4.88
CA GLU A 64 -17.65 -13.67 4.49
C GLU A 64 -18.04 -14.62 3.35
N ILE A 65 -19.30 -15.07 3.36
CA ILE A 65 -19.89 -15.86 2.27
C ILE A 65 -20.80 -14.92 1.47
N LEU A 66 -20.43 -14.68 0.22
CA LEU A 66 -21.12 -13.75 -0.66
C LEU A 66 -22.35 -14.39 -1.31
N ARG A 67 -22.19 -15.62 -1.82
CA ARG A 67 -23.22 -16.36 -2.55
C ARG A 67 -23.09 -17.85 -2.27
N HIS A 68 -24.20 -18.59 -2.37
CA HIS A 68 -24.17 -20.05 -2.28
C HIS A 68 -25.29 -20.71 -3.11
N ALA A 69 -25.09 -21.98 -3.47
CA ALA A 69 -26.09 -22.86 -4.05
C ALA A 69 -25.90 -24.29 -3.50
N GLN A 70 -26.98 -25.07 -3.41
CA GLN A 70 -26.94 -26.44 -2.88
C GLN A 70 -27.72 -27.38 -3.79
N ASN A 71 -27.16 -28.56 -4.03
CA ASN A 71 -27.84 -29.68 -4.68
C ASN A 71 -27.53 -30.97 -3.93
N GLY A 72 -28.47 -31.46 -3.12
CA GLY A 72 -28.24 -32.60 -2.23
C GLY A 72 -27.17 -32.28 -1.19
N ASP A 73 -26.13 -33.11 -1.14
CA ASP A 73 -24.96 -32.98 -0.27
C ASP A 73 -23.86 -32.07 -0.86
N GLU A 74 -23.95 -31.69 -2.14
CA GLU A 74 -23.01 -30.78 -2.79
C GLU A 74 -23.41 -29.31 -2.56
N LEU A 75 -22.42 -28.51 -2.19
CA LEU A 75 -22.53 -27.08 -1.91
C LEU A 75 -21.52 -26.30 -2.76
N TRP A 76 -22.03 -25.27 -3.42
CA TRP A 76 -21.24 -24.25 -4.08
C TRP A 76 -21.33 -22.98 -3.25
N SER A 77 -20.19 -22.35 -2.98
CA SER A 77 -20.13 -21.15 -2.16
C SER A 77 -19.07 -20.20 -2.71
N GLU A 78 -19.34 -18.90 -2.69
CA GLU A 78 -18.37 -17.86 -3.03
C GLU A 78 -17.97 -17.13 -1.76
N TRP A 79 -16.67 -17.06 -1.53
CA TRP A 79 -16.09 -16.54 -0.29
C TRP A 79 -15.28 -15.29 -0.54
N GLU A 80 -15.22 -14.45 0.49
CA GLU A 80 -14.28 -13.37 0.65
C GLU A 80 -13.52 -13.54 1.97
N TYR A 81 -12.20 -13.37 1.93
CA TYR A 81 -11.36 -13.34 3.12
C TYR A 81 -10.55 -12.04 3.13
N ARG A 82 -10.60 -11.30 4.25
CA ARG A 82 -9.87 -10.04 4.47
C ARG A 82 -8.93 -10.18 5.65
N GLY A 83 -7.76 -9.57 5.59
CA GLY A 83 -6.87 -9.44 6.75
C GLY A 83 -5.71 -8.52 6.46
N THR A 84 -4.84 -8.36 7.44
CA THR A 84 -3.66 -7.51 7.41
C THR A 84 -2.43 -8.38 7.69
N ALA A 85 -1.49 -8.41 6.73
CA ALA A 85 -0.22 -9.09 6.91
C ALA A 85 0.61 -8.41 8.00
N PRO A 86 1.60 -9.09 8.62
CA PRO A 86 2.43 -8.48 9.68
C PRO A 86 3.22 -7.27 9.20
N THR A 87 3.42 -7.14 7.88
CA THR A 87 4.08 -6.00 7.22
C THR A 87 3.13 -4.81 6.97
N GLY A 88 1.86 -4.90 7.36
CA GLY A 88 0.84 -3.86 7.18
C GLY A 88 0.07 -3.92 5.86
N GLY A 89 0.43 -4.82 4.95
CA GLY A 89 -0.26 -5.00 3.67
C GLY A 89 -1.65 -5.63 3.84
N THR A 90 -2.67 -5.06 3.18
CA THR A 90 -4.01 -5.66 3.13
C THR A 90 -4.00 -6.91 2.24
N VAL A 91 -4.52 -8.01 2.78
CA VAL A 91 -4.77 -9.25 2.04
C VAL A 91 -6.27 -9.37 1.78
N LEU A 92 -6.64 -9.55 0.52
CA LEU A 92 -7.99 -9.87 0.10
C LEU A 92 -7.94 -11.11 -0.80
N LEU A 93 -8.67 -12.17 -0.42
CA LEU A 93 -8.87 -13.36 -1.24
C LEU A 93 -10.35 -13.45 -1.61
N ARG A 94 -10.65 -13.81 -2.86
CA ARG A 94 -12.02 -14.11 -3.29
C ARG A 94 -12.06 -15.30 -4.21
N GLY A 95 -13.14 -16.08 -4.13
CA GLY A 95 -13.44 -17.09 -5.13
C GLY A 95 -14.33 -18.22 -4.60
N PRO A 96 -14.67 -19.16 -5.49
CA PRO A 96 -15.57 -20.23 -5.14
C PRO A 96 -14.88 -21.35 -4.36
N VAL A 97 -15.66 -21.97 -3.47
CA VAL A 97 -15.35 -23.24 -2.80
C VAL A 97 -16.51 -24.18 -3.07
N ILE A 98 -16.20 -25.35 -3.61
CA ILE A 98 -17.14 -26.44 -3.84
C ILE A 98 -16.88 -27.47 -2.75
N LEU A 99 -17.91 -27.93 -2.07
CA LEU A 99 -17.75 -28.89 -0.98
C LEU A 99 -18.90 -29.88 -0.93
N THR A 100 -18.66 -31.05 -0.35
CA THR A 100 -19.71 -32.00 0.00
C THR A 100 -19.80 -32.17 1.50
N THR A 101 -21.00 -32.45 2.00
CA THR A 101 -21.24 -32.62 3.43
C THR A 101 -21.72 -34.01 3.78
N ARG A 102 -21.27 -34.52 4.93
CA ARG A 102 -21.77 -35.74 5.57
C ARG A 102 -22.02 -35.43 7.04
N ASP A 103 -23.24 -35.68 7.52
CA ASP A 103 -23.66 -35.40 8.89
C ASP A 103 -23.34 -33.95 9.31
N GLU A 104 -23.70 -32.98 8.46
CA GLU A 104 -23.47 -31.54 8.65
C GLU A 104 -22.00 -31.10 8.73
N ARG A 105 -21.05 -32.02 8.54
CA ARG A 105 -19.61 -31.76 8.43
C ARG A 105 -19.13 -31.84 6.99
N ILE A 106 -18.04 -31.13 6.70
CA ILE A 106 -17.45 -31.08 5.36
C ILE A 106 -16.59 -32.33 5.16
N ALA A 107 -16.93 -33.15 4.17
CA ALA A 107 -16.23 -34.40 3.86
C ALA A 107 -15.25 -34.27 2.70
N TRP A 108 -15.49 -33.33 1.79
CA TRP A 108 -14.59 -33.01 0.69
C TRP A 108 -14.75 -31.54 0.33
N ALA A 109 -13.66 -30.87 -0.06
CA ALA A 109 -13.72 -29.53 -0.59
C ALA A 109 -12.66 -29.27 -1.65
N ARG A 110 -13.03 -28.46 -2.63
CA ARG A 110 -12.17 -27.94 -3.69
C ARG A 110 -12.17 -26.42 -3.64
N PHE A 111 -10.97 -25.85 -3.59
CA PHE A 111 -10.80 -24.42 -3.38
C PHE A 111 -10.29 -23.71 -4.64
N TYR A 112 -10.95 -22.61 -4.96
CA TYR A 112 -10.56 -21.63 -5.98
C TYR A 112 -10.45 -20.18 -5.49
N PRO A 113 -10.46 -19.82 -4.17
CA PRO A 113 -10.10 -18.46 -3.78
C PRO A 113 -8.68 -18.11 -4.22
N ASP A 114 -8.53 -16.94 -4.81
CA ASP A 114 -7.25 -16.39 -5.25
C ASP A 114 -7.12 -14.94 -4.75
N PRO A 115 -5.89 -14.39 -4.62
CA PRO A 115 -5.71 -13.00 -4.24
C PRO A 115 -6.42 -12.08 -5.20
N VAL A 116 -7.23 -11.18 -4.64
CA VAL A 116 -7.74 -10.04 -5.39
C VAL A 116 -6.60 -9.05 -5.50
N THR A 117 -6.17 -8.79 -6.73
CA THR A 117 -5.42 -7.57 -7.02
C THR A 117 -6.34 -6.39 -6.73
N MET A 118 -6.24 -5.83 -5.53
CA MET A 118 -6.71 -4.47 -5.29
C MET A 118 -5.95 -3.59 -6.30
N GLU A 119 -6.61 -2.64 -6.97
CA GLU A 119 -5.87 -1.66 -7.79
C GLU A 119 -4.71 -1.16 -6.94
N ASP A 120 -3.47 -1.44 -7.35
CA ASP A 120 -2.32 -0.95 -6.63
C ASP A 120 -2.53 0.55 -6.49
N PRO A 121 -2.49 1.11 -5.27
CA PRO A 121 -2.72 2.53 -5.09
C PRO A 121 -1.79 3.24 -6.07
N THR A 122 -2.32 4.10 -6.92
CA THR A 122 -1.52 4.85 -7.90
C THR A 122 -1.05 6.19 -7.35
N HIS A 123 -1.31 6.44 -6.07
CA HIS A 123 -0.84 7.59 -5.34
C HIS A 123 -0.84 7.30 -3.83
N THR A 124 -0.03 8.07 -3.10
CA THR A 124 0.04 8.10 -1.65
C THR A 124 -0.01 9.54 -1.19
N THR A 125 -0.75 9.82 -0.10
CA THR A 125 -0.83 11.16 0.51
C THR A 125 -0.59 11.07 2.01
N VAL A 126 0.23 11.99 2.54
CA VAL A 126 0.48 12.18 3.98
C VAL A 126 0.24 13.64 4.34
N SER A 127 -0.08 13.94 5.61
CA SER A 127 -0.29 15.31 6.07
C SER A 127 0.14 15.49 7.52
N GLN A 128 0.77 16.64 7.80
CA GLN A 128 1.16 17.04 9.15
C GLN A 128 0.97 18.55 9.32
N VAL A 129 0.63 18.98 10.54
CA VAL A 129 0.58 20.41 10.90
C VAL A 129 1.95 20.83 11.41
N LEU A 130 2.60 21.76 10.71
CA LEU A 130 3.91 22.28 11.07
C LEU A 130 3.80 23.64 11.77
N ASP A 131 4.63 23.85 12.79
CA ASP A 131 4.75 25.12 13.52
C ASP A 131 5.56 26.16 12.74
N ALA A 132 5.07 26.52 11.56
CA ALA A 132 5.64 27.55 10.71
C ALA A 132 4.57 28.12 9.77
N PRO A 133 4.66 29.41 9.42
CA PRO A 133 3.80 30.00 8.42
C PRO A 133 4.12 29.47 7.01
N ALA A 134 3.11 29.45 6.14
CA ALA A 134 3.20 28.83 4.82
C ALA A 134 4.28 29.43 3.93
N ASP A 135 4.58 30.73 4.06
CA ASP A 135 5.64 31.40 3.31
C ASP A 135 7.04 30.86 3.65
N ARG A 136 7.31 30.58 4.93
CA ARG A 136 8.57 29.98 5.37
C ARG A 136 8.73 28.55 4.89
N ILE A 137 7.64 27.78 4.92
CA ILE A 137 7.62 26.40 4.39
C ILE A 137 7.83 26.43 2.88
N PHE A 138 7.07 27.25 2.17
CA PHE A 138 7.14 27.38 0.72
C PHE A 138 8.53 27.85 0.26
N ALA A 139 9.20 28.73 1.00
CA ALA A 139 10.57 29.15 0.73
C ALA A 139 11.58 27.99 0.78
N VAL A 140 11.36 26.97 1.61
CA VAL A 140 12.18 25.74 1.61
C VAL A 140 11.87 24.91 0.37
N LEU A 141 10.58 24.66 0.11
CA LEU A 141 10.12 23.77 -0.95
C LEU A 141 10.48 24.30 -2.34
N ARG A 142 10.39 25.61 -2.56
CA ARG A 142 10.74 26.24 -3.84
C ARG A 142 12.25 26.35 -4.08
N ASP A 143 13.10 25.99 -3.12
CA ASP A 143 14.56 25.96 -3.29
C ASP A 143 15.06 24.51 -3.36
N PRO A 144 15.23 23.93 -4.57
CA PRO A 144 15.73 22.57 -4.75
C PRO A 144 17.06 22.27 -4.06
N ARG A 145 17.89 23.28 -3.80
CA ARG A 145 19.16 23.09 -3.08
C ARG A 145 18.96 22.61 -1.65
N ARG A 146 17.77 22.82 -1.09
CA ARG A 146 17.38 22.39 0.25
C ARG A 146 16.67 21.04 0.28
N HIS A 147 16.26 20.49 -0.87
CA HIS A 147 15.57 19.19 -0.93
C HIS A 147 16.33 18.04 -0.27
N PRO A 148 17.68 17.97 -0.30
CA PRO A 148 18.42 16.96 0.48
C PRO A 148 18.18 17.00 2.00
N GLU A 149 17.82 18.16 2.57
CA GLU A 149 17.46 18.26 4.00
C GLU A 149 16.18 17.46 4.32
N LEU A 150 15.28 17.31 3.33
CA LEU A 150 13.99 16.63 3.45
C LEU A 150 14.06 15.16 3.04
N ASP A 151 15.16 14.72 2.42
CA ASP A 151 15.28 13.41 1.80
C ASP A 151 15.61 12.30 2.81
N VAL A 152 14.65 11.43 3.07
CA VAL A 152 14.79 10.28 3.96
C VAL A 152 15.48 9.11 3.27
N THR A 153 15.32 9.00 1.95
CA THR A 153 15.86 7.90 1.14
C THR A 153 17.39 7.96 1.03
N GLY A 154 17.98 9.13 1.30
CA GLY A 154 19.40 9.39 1.17
C GLY A 154 19.89 9.35 -0.28
N ARG A 155 18.99 9.46 -1.27
CA ARG A 155 19.31 9.45 -2.70
C ARG A 155 19.64 10.84 -3.23
N LEU A 156 19.06 11.90 -2.69
CA LEU A 156 19.29 13.27 -3.15
C LEU A 156 20.68 13.74 -2.71
N ARG A 157 21.47 14.27 -3.65
CA ARG A 157 22.81 14.79 -3.36
C ARG A 157 22.88 16.29 -3.53
N ARG A 158 22.50 16.79 -4.71
CA ARG A 158 22.66 18.21 -5.05
C ARG A 158 21.72 18.63 -6.16
N ALA A 159 21.08 19.79 -5.99
CA ALA A 159 20.38 20.44 -7.08
C ALA A 159 21.31 21.34 -7.90
N GLU A 160 21.17 21.28 -9.22
CA GLU A 160 21.74 22.25 -10.16
C GLU A 160 20.62 23.20 -10.60
N ILE A 161 20.59 24.38 -9.98
CA ILE A 161 19.64 25.45 -10.27
C ILE A 161 20.28 26.79 -9.88
N SER A 162 20.02 27.85 -10.66
CA SER A 162 20.58 29.18 -10.40
C SER A 162 19.73 30.01 -9.42
N GLN A 163 18.42 29.81 -9.42
CA GLN A 163 17.45 30.57 -8.64
C GLN A 163 16.32 29.67 -8.13
N PRO A 164 15.66 29.99 -7.00
CA PRO A 164 14.50 29.23 -6.56
C PRO A 164 13.38 29.19 -7.62
N LEU A 165 12.61 28.11 -7.61
CA LEU A 165 11.46 27.91 -8.49
C LEU A 165 10.44 29.04 -8.32
N ALA A 166 9.87 29.51 -9.42
CA ALA A 166 8.99 30.68 -9.45
C ALA A 166 7.71 30.48 -10.28
N ALA A 167 7.65 29.48 -11.16
CA ALA A 167 6.47 29.23 -11.99
C ALA A 167 6.34 27.77 -12.45
N VAL A 168 5.15 27.43 -12.96
CA VAL A 168 4.95 26.20 -13.75
C VAL A 168 5.83 26.25 -14.99
N GLY A 169 6.46 25.13 -15.32
CA GLY A 169 7.39 25.00 -16.44
C GLY A 169 8.85 25.17 -16.03
N ASP A 170 9.16 25.74 -14.87
CA ASP A 170 10.52 25.78 -14.35
C ASP A 170 11.10 24.37 -14.22
N THR A 171 12.39 24.23 -14.47
CA THR A 171 13.10 22.95 -14.40
C THR A 171 14.31 23.05 -13.50
N PHE A 172 14.63 21.94 -12.83
CA PHE A 172 15.87 21.80 -12.08
C PHE A 172 16.44 20.39 -12.22
N MET A 173 17.77 20.29 -12.26
CA MET A 173 18.44 19.00 -12.26
C MET A 173 18.74 18.60 -10.82
N MET A 174 18.50 17.34 -10.48
CA MET A 174 18.90 16.75 -9.21
C MET A 174 19.92 15.64 -9.47
N THR A 175 21.10 15.79 -8.89
CA THR A 175 22.09 14.72 -8.80
C THR A 175 21.67 13.77 -7.69
N MET A 176 21.60 12.50 -8.05
CA MET A 176 21.12 11.40 -7.24
C MET A 176 22.24 10.38 -7.05
N HIS A 177 22.19 9.62 -5.95
CA HIS A 177 23.02 8.44 -5.75
C HIS A 177 22.16 7.27 -5.30
N SER A 178 22.45 6.07 -5.79
CA SER A 178 21.89 4.83 -5.25
C SER A 178 22.94 3.73 -5.29
N GLU A 179 22.87 2.78 -4.35
CA GLU A 179 23.80 1.65 -4.31
C GLU A 179 23.73 0.80 -5.60
N GLU A 180 22.55 0.68 -6.20
CA GLU A 180 22.31 -0.12 -7.40
C GLU A 180 22.89 0.52 -8.68
N HIS A 181 22.79 1.85 -8.83
CA HIS A 181 23.10 2.55 -10.09
C HIS A 181 24.27 3.54 -10.00
N GLY A 182 24.85 3.73 -8.82
CA GLY A 182 25.82 4.80 -8.56
C GLY A 182 25.19 6.18 -8.71
N ASP A 183 25.96 7.13 -9.25
CA ASP A 183 25.52 8.51 -9.48
C ASP A 183 24.73 8.63 -10.77
N TYR A 184 23.56 9.27 -10.69
CA TYR A 184 22.71 9.56 -11.84
C TYR A 184 22.03 10.93 -11.68
N ARG A 185 21.38 11.40 -12.75
CA ARG A 185 20.72 12.71 -12.76
C ARG A 185 19.26 12.59 -13.19
N ILE A 186 18.41 13.37 -12.53
CA ILE A 186 16.97 13.45 -12.79
C ILE A 186 16.61 14.91 -13.04
N GLU A 187 15.97 15.17 -14.18
CA GLU A 187 15.39 16.47 -14.47
C GLU A 187 13.99 16.51 -13.88
N ASN A 188 13.70 17.55 -13.10
CA ASN A 188 12.39 17.77 -12.50
C ASN A 188 11.76 19.00 -13.14
N ARG A 189 10.51 18.89 -13.56
CA ARG A 189 9.75 20.01 -14.14
C ARG A 189 8.58 20.39 -13.24
N VAL A 190 8.44 21.67 -12.91
CA VAL A 190 7.32 22.19 -12.13
C VAL A 190 6.04 22.09 -12.94
N VAL A 191 5.04 21.43 -12.38
CA VAL A 191 3.71 21.20 -12.98
C VAL A 191 2.57 21.86 -12.21
N ALA A 192 2.84 22.34 -10.99
CA ALA A 192 1.91 23.16 -10.23
C ALA A 192 2.69 24.20 -9.41
N PHE A 193 2.22 25.44 -9.43
CA PHE A 193 2.81 26.53 -8.66
C PHE A 193 1.71 27.55 -8.30
N THR A 194 1.50 27.74 -7.00
CA THR A 194 0.73 28.84 -6.43
C THR A 194 1.47 29.26 -5.18
N GLU A 195 1.99 30.48 -5.19
CA GLU A 195 2.87 30.97 -4.15
C GLU A 195 2.25 30.78 -2.76
N ASN A 196 3.03 30.18 -1.84
CA ASN A 196 2.63 29.87 -0.46
C ASN A 196 1.44 28.91 -0.30
N GLN A 197 1.00 28.22 -1.37
CA GLN A 197 -0.15 27.30 -1.32
C GLN A 197 0.10 25.96 -1.98
N LEU A 198 0.75 25.92 -3.15
CA LEU A 198 0.88 24.70 -3.93
C LEU A 198 2.19 24.69 -4.71
N LEU A 199 2.97 23.63 -4.57
CA LEU A 199 4.13 23.36 -5.41
C LEU A 199 4.13 21.90 -5.81
N GLY A 200 4.31 21.60 -7.08
CA GLY A 200 4.51 20.23 -7.52
C GLY A 200 5.39 20.12 -8.74
N TRP A 201 6.14 19.03 -8.82
CA TRP A 201 7.05 18.75 -9.92
C TRP A 201 6.95 17.29 -10.35
N ALA A 202 7.26 17.06 -11.62
CA ALA A 202 7.26 15.77 -12.27
C ALA A 202 8.68 15.41 -12.70
N PRO A 203 9.27 14.33 -12.16
CA PRO A 203 10.59 13.85 -12.57
C PRO A 203 10.59 13.21 -13.96
N GLY A 204 11.73 13.28 -14.64
CA GLY A 204 11.99 12.66 -15.94
C GLY A 204 13.49 12.47 -16.18
N GLN A 205 13.82 11.73 -17.24
CA GLN A 205 15.21 11.68 -17.71
C GLN A 205 15.64 13.06 -18.23
N PRO A 206 16.94 13.43 -18.10
CA PRO A 206 17.45 14.69 -18.62
C PRO A 206 17.07 14.93 -20.09
N GLY A 207 16.45 16.08 -20.37
CA GLY A 207 16.00 16.47 -21.71
C GLY A 207 14.77 15.72 -22.26
N GLN A 208 14.17 14.81 -21.47
CA GLN A 208 12.97 14.05 -21.86
C GLN A 208 11.69 14.63 -21.23
N ARG A 209 10.53 14.12 -21.64
CA ARG A 209 9.27 14.40 -20.95
C ARG A 209 9.26 13.72 -19.58
N PRO A 210 8.52 14.27 -18.58
CA PRO A 210 8.35 13.60 -17.30
C PRO A 210 7.77 12.19 -17.44
N SER A 211 8.18 11.30 -16.53
CA SER A 211 7.88 9.86 -16.55
C SER A 211 6.43 9.50 -16.17
N GLY A 212 5.61 10.50 -15.85
CA GLY A 212 4.21 10.32 -15.44
C GLY A 212 3.97 10.39 -13.94
N HIS A 213 5.00 10.19 -13.11
CA HIS A 213 4.86 10.41 -11.67
C HIS A 213 5.12 11.87 -11.25
N ARG A 214 4.59 12.27 -10.09
CA ARG A 214 4.56 13.64 -9.60
C ARG A 214 4.63 13.69 -8.09
N PHE A 215 5.38 14.66 -7.57
CA PHE A 215 5.36 15.06 -6.17
C PHE A 215 4.61 16.39 -6.05
N THR A 216 3.69 16.50 -5.10
CA THR A 216 2.92 17.73 -4.84
C THR A 216 2.89 18.03 -3.36
N TRP A 217 3.07 19.30 -3.04
CA TRP A 217 3.02 19.86 -1.69
C TRP A 217 1.92 20.92 -1.66
N LYS A 218 0.89 20.69 -0.86
CA LYS A 218 -0.18 21.66 -0.60
C LYS A 218 -0.01 22.21 0.82
N LEU A 219 -0.12 23.52 0.95
CA LEU A 219 0.00 24.26 2.19
C LEU A 219 -1.34 24.91 2.50
N THR A 220 -1.93 24.56 3.63
CA THR A 220 -3.17 25.14 4.14
C THR A 220 -2.85 25.87 5.45
N PRO A 221 -2.74 27.21 5.45
CA PRO A 221 -2.54 27.98 6.68
C PRO A 221 -3.67 27.74 7.68
N THR A 222 -3.35 27.72 8.97
CA THR A 222 -4.32 27.65 10.06
C THR A 222 -4.42 29.01 10.77
N ASP A 223 -5.51 29.23 11.51
CA ASP A 223 -5.79 30.52 12.17
C ASP A 223 -4.75 30.91 13.24
N ASP A 224 -4.02 29.93 13.78
CA ASP A 224 -2.99 30.10 14.81
C ASP A 224 -1.58 30.31 14.24
N GLY A 225 -1.45 30.54 12.92
CA GLY A 225 -0.18 30.82 12.26
C GLY A 225 0.66 29.59 11.92
N ARG A 226 0.16 28.38 12.21
CA ARG A 226 0.71 27.11 11.73
C ARG A 226 0.24 26.83 10.29
N THR A 227 0.71 25.72 9.73
CA THR A 227 0.33 25.31 8.38
C THR A 227 0.16 23.80 8.33
N GLU A 228 -0.99 23.32 7.85
CA GLU A 228 -1.14 21.93 7.42
C GLU A 228 -0.42 21.74 6.09
N VAL A 229 0.54 20.82 6.08
CA VAL A 229 1.34 20.47 4.90
C VAL A 229 0.92 19.09 4.45
N THR A 230 0.36 19.02 3.24
CA THR A 230 -0.01 17.76 2.59
C THR A 230 0.99 17.46 1.49
N GLN A 231 1.64 16.29 1.55
CA GLN A 231 2.49 15.80 0.48
C GLN A 231 1.81 14.62 -0.22
N THR A 232 1.71 14.70 -1.55
CA THR A 232 1.16 13.65 -2.40
C THR A 232 2.23 13.18 -3.39
N TYR A 233 2.46 11.87 -3.43
CA TYR A 233 3.21 11.20 -4.49
C TYR A 233 2.22 10.43 -5.37
N ASP A 234 2.14 10.79 -6.65
CA ASP A 234 1.19 10.25 -7.62
C ASP A 234 1.95 9.64 -8.80
N TRP A 235 1.62 8.41 -9.18
CA TRP A 235 2.17 7.70 -10.34
C TRP A 235 1.08 7.12 -11.25
N ALA A 236 -0.16 7.61 -11.17
CA ALA A 236 -1.28 7.14 -11.98
C ALA A 236 -1.06 7.31 -13.49
N ALA A 237 -0.24 8.29 -13.89
CA ALA A 237 0.10 8.52 -15.29
C ALA A 237 1.39 7.82 -15.74
N VAL A 238 2.03 7.00 -14.90
CA VAL A 238 3.17 6.17 -15.32
C VAL A 238 2.65 5.04 -16.19
N THR A 239 3.17 4.94 -17.42
CA THR A 239 2.71 3.94 -18.41
C THR A 239 3.82 3.01 -18.90
N HIS A 240 5.08 3.37 -18.65
CA HIS A 240 6.21 2.55 -19.10
C HIS A 240 6.36 1.29 -18.25
N PRO A 241 6.30 0.07 -18.82
CA PRO A 241 6.24 -1.18 -18.04
C PRO A 241 7.40 -1.34 -17.05
N ALA A 242 8.63 -1.00 -17.45
CA ALA A 242 9.80 -1.12 -16.57
C ALA A 242 9.76 -0.13 -15.39
N GLN A 243 9.08 1.01 -15.53
CA GLN A 243 8.90 1.97 -14.44
C GLN A 243 7.75 1.54 -13.52
N LEU A 244 6.65 1.02 -14.07
CA LEU A 244 5.52 0.49 -13.30
C LEU A 244 5.97 -0.57 -12.30
N MET A 245 6.86 -1.49 -12.70
CA MET A 245 7.43 -2.51 -11.80
C MET A 245 8.25 -1.95 -10.63
N ARG A 246 8.60 -0.66 -10.66
CA ARG A 246 9.38 0.03 -9.61
C ARG A 246 8.52 1.00 -8.79
N MET A 247 7.22 1.09 -9.05
CA MET A 247 6.32 1.96 -8.29
C MET A 247 5.82 1.24 -7.02
N PRO A 248 5.64 1.98 -5.91
CA PRO A 248 6.12 3.34 -5.69
C PRO A 248 7.65 3.38 -5.46
N VAL A 249 8.31 4.47 -5.88
CA VAL A 249 9.76 4.66 -5.61
C VAL A 249 10.05 5.26 -4.24
N VAL A 250 9.01 5.77 -3.56
CA VAL A 250 9.03 6.35 -2.22
C VAL A 250 7.80 5.82 -1.47
N ALA A 251 8.01 5.24 -0.30
CA ALA A 251 6.97 4.67 0.54
C ALA A 251 6.24 5.75 1.38
N ALA A 252 5.06 5.40 1.92
CA ALA A 252 4.23 6.35 2.67
C ALA A 252 4.90 6.88 3.95
N ASP A 253 5.58 5.99 4.68
CA ASP A 253 6.37 6.32 5.87
C ASP A 253 7.58 7.21 5.56
N GLU A 254 8.20 7.04 4.38
CA GLU A 254 9.26 7.93 3.90
C GLU A 254 8.74 9.35 3.61
N LEU A 255 7.52 9.49 3.06
CA LEU A 255 6.88 10.79 2.86
C LEU A 255 6.54 11.45 4.21
N ASP A 256 5.97 10.71 5.15
CA ASP A 256 5.64 11.22 6.48
C ASP A 256 6.91 11.68 7.24
N THR A 257 7.99 10.89 7.14
CA THR A 257 9.29 11.25 7.69
C THR A 257 9.89 12.48 6.99
N SER A 258 9.60 12.69 5.70
CA SER A 258 10.01 13.90 4.97
C SER A 258 9.37 15.16 5.55
N LEU A 259 8.08 15.10 5.94
CA LEU A 259 7.39 16.20 6.65
C LEU A 259 8.05 16.50 8.00
N THR A 260 8.45 15.45 8.73
CA THR A 260 9.19 15.58 10.00
C THR A 260 10.54 16.27 9.79
N ARG A 261 11.29 15.92 8.74
CA ARG A 261 12.56 16.58 8.41
C ARG A 261 12.40 18.03 7.98
N LEU A 262 11.35 18.34 7.24
CA LEU A 262 10.99 19.72 6.90
C LEU A 262 10.75 20.56 8.17
N ALA A 263 10.03 20.02 9.15
CA ALA A 263 9.82 20.68 10.44
C ALA A 263 11.15 20.95 11.17
N ALA A 264 12.06 19.96 11.21
CA ALA A 264 13.37 20.10 11.83
C ALA A 264 14.22 21.19 11.15
N ALA A 265 14.27 21.20 9.81
CA ALA A 265 15.00 22.19 9.02
C ALA A 265 14.48 23.63 9.21
N LEU A 266 13.19 23.79 9.52
CA LEU A 266 12.60 25.08 9.87
C LEU A 266 12.99 25.54 11.28
N ALA A 267 13.04 24.60 12.24
CA ALA A 267 13.37 24.87 13.64
C ALA A 267 14.85 25.24 13.85
N GLU A 268 15.79 24.56 13.20
CA GLU A 268 17.23 24.87 13.31
C GLU A 268 17.52 26.32 12.92
N ARG A 269 16.91 26.80 11.84
CA ARG A 269 17.07 28.19 11.38
C ARG A 269 16.42 29.23 12.29
N ALA A 270 15.40 28.87 13.06
CA ALA A 270 14.86 29.78 14.07
C ALA A 270 15.85 30.01 15.22
N ARG A 271 16.80 29.07 15.45
CA ARG A 271 17.82 29.17 16.50
C ARG A 271 19.10 29.88 16.06
N THR A 272 19.39 29.92 14.76
CA THR A 272 20.59 30.57 14.20
C THR A 272 20.37 32.03 13.77
N ARG A 273 19.14 32.56 13.92
CA ARG A 273 18.80 33.97 13.73
C ARG A 273 18.65 34.66 15.07
#